data_AF-A0A0V1PKI7-F1
#
_entry.id   AF-A0A0V1PKI7-F1
#
_cell.length_a   1.000
_cell.length_b   1.000
_cell.length_c   1.000
_cell.angle_alpha   90.00
_cell.angle_beta   90.00
_cell.angle_gamma   90.00
#
_symmetry.space_group_name_H-M   'P 1'
#
loop_
_entity.id
_entity.type
_entity.pdbx_description
1 polymer ?
#
loop_
_entity_poly.entity_id
_entity_poly.type
_entity_poly.pdbx_seq_one_letter_code
_entity_poly.pdbx_strand_id
1 'polypeptide(L)' 'MNRLGKWQKIQEPPRVRDIVLVGGPGTPMGRWALGRILEVFTRANGLARSVNVKTSTGSFRRSIRSLVLLESAT' A
#
# COMPACT_ATOMS: atom_id res chain seq x y z
N MET A 1 20.37 23.65 -14.10
CA MET A 1 20.22 23.09 -12.74
C MET A 1 19.30 21.89 -12.85
N ASN A 2 19.88 20.69 -12.98
CA ASN A 2 19.19 19.54 -13.57
C ASN A 2 18.39 18.83 -12.46
N ARG A 3 17.09 19.12 -12.32
CA ARG A 3 16.17 18.42 -11.40
C ARG A 3 15.69 17.10 -11.98
N LEU A 4 16.60 16.22 -12.38
CA LEU A 4 16.26 14.82 -12.61
C LEU A 4 16.42 14.10 -11.26
N GLY A 5 15.50 14.43 -10.34
CA GLY A 5 15.39 13.77 -9.05
C GLY A 5 14.98 12.32 -9.27
N LYS A 6 15.74 11.40 -8.68
CA LYS A 6 15.50 9.94 -8.68
C LYS A 6 14.02 9.60 -8.74
N TRP A 7 13.62 8.81 -9.75
CA TRP A 7 12.29 8.25 -10.03
C TRP A 7 11.26 8.39 -8.90
N GLN A 8 10.65 9.56 -8.78
CA GLN A 8 9.51 9.79 -7.90
C GLN A 8 8.26 9.45 -8.71
N LYS A 9 7.86 8.18 -8.73
CA LYS A 9 6.54 7.83 -9.24
C LYS A 9 5.53 8.50 -8.30
N ILE A 10 4.78 9.47 -8.81
CA ILE A 10 3.62 10.03 -8.11
C ILE A 10 2.69 8.84 -7.89
N GLN A 11 2.64 8.32 -6.66
CA GLN A 11 1.72 7.26 -6.32
C GLN A 11 0.38 7.89 -5.98
N GLU A 12 -0.66 7.46 -6.67
CA GLU A 12 -2.02 7.78 -6.27
C GLU A 12 -2.27 7.31 -4.83
N PRO A 13 -3.07 8.05 -4.05
CA PRO A 13 -3.45 7.59 -2.73
C PRO A 13 -4.18 6.25 -2.84
N PRO A 14 -3.88 5.28 -1.94
CA PRO A 14 -4.52 3.98 -1.96
C PRO A 14 -6.02 4.12 -1.73
N ARG A 15 -6.81 3.30 -2.43
CA ARG A 15 -8.26 3.29 -2.37
C ARG A 15 -8.77 1.98 -1.80
N VAL A 16 -9.98 2.04 -1.25
CA VAL A 16 -10.69 0.83 -0.84
C VAL A 16 -10.93 -0.03 -2.08
N ARG A 17 -10.72 -1.34 -1.95
CA ARG A 17 -10.76 -2.38 -2.99
C ARG A 17 -9.53 -2.54 -3.87
N ASP A 18 -8.52 -1.67 -3.77
CA ASP A 18 -7.24 -1.87 -4.47
C ASP A 18 -6.62 -3.22 -4.11
N ILE A 19 -5.98 -3.85 -5.09
CA ILE A 19 -5.20 -5.07 -4.91
C ILE A 19 -3.73 -4.68 -4.74
N VAL A 20 -3.12 -5.14 -3.65
CA VAL A 20 -1.78 -4.75 -3.23
C VAL A 20 -0.95 -5.97 -2.82
N LEU A 21 0.37 -5.89 -3.01
CA LEU A 21 1.31 -6.73 -2.29
C LEU A 21 1.62 -6.10 -0.94
N VAL A 22 1.66 -6.93 0.09
CA VAL A 22 1.90 -6.53 1.47
C VAL A 22 3.23 -7.07 1.94
N GLY A 23 4.21 -6.16 2.02
CA GLY A 23 5.50 -6.41 2.65
C GLY A 23 5.43 -6.30 4.17
N GLY A 24 6.43 -6.89 4.83
CA GLY A 24 6.58 -6.82 6.27
C GLY A 24 8.04 -6.98 6.68
N PRO A 25 8.41 -6.51 7.88
CA PRO A 25 9.75 -6.73 8.41
C PRO A 25 10.05 -8.24 8.43
N GLY A 26 11.21 -8.62 7.89
CA GLY A 26 11.63 -10.02 7.80
C GLY A 26 10.95 -10.86 6.70
N THR A 27 10.05 -10.28 5.90
CA THR A 27 9.43 -11.00 4.77
C THR A 27 10.19 -10.71 3.48
N PRO A 28 10.88 -11.70 2.89
CA PRO A 28 11.59 -11.51 1.63
C PRO A 28 10.60 -11.15 0.50
N MET A 29 11.04 -10.37 -0.48
CA MET A 29 10.15 -9.83 -1.53
C MET A 29 9.32 -10.89 -2.26
N GLY A 30 9.90 -12.07 -2.53
CA GLY A 30 9.20 -13.19 -3.18
C GLY A 30 8.11 -13.87 -2.32
N ARG A 31 7.91 -13.42 -1.07
CA ARG A 31 6.90 -13.97 -0.15
C ARG A 31 5.90 -12.92 0.33
N TRP A 32 5.85 -11.75 -0.30
CA TRP A 32 4.88 -10.73 0.05
C TRP A 32 3.46 -11.24 -0.20
N ALA A 33 2.58 -11.03 0.76
CA ALA A 33 1.23 -11.52 0.68
C ALA A 33 0.42 -10.65 -0.29
N LEU A 34 -0.35 -11.27 -1.17
CA LEU A 34 -1.38 -10.57 -1.93
C LEU A 34 -2.53 -10.20 -0.98
N GLY A 35 -3.03 -8.99 -1.10
CA GLY A 35 -4.16 -8.53 -0.30
C GLY A 35 -5.00 -7.48 -0.98
N ARG A 36 -6.23 -7.32 -0.47
CA ARG A 36 -7.18 -6.30 -0.90
C ARG A 36 -7.39 -5.28 0.20
N ILE A 37 -7.36 -4.01 -0.14
CA ILE A 37 -7.64 -2.94 0.82
C ILE A 37 -9.13 -2.96 1.18
N LEU A 38 -9.42 -3.07 2.47
CA LEU A 38 -10.78 -2.97 3.02
C LEU A 38 -11.10 -1.57 3.51
N GLU A 39 -10.12 -0.87 4.07
CA GLU A 39 -10.31 0.43 4.70
C GLU A 39 -9.02 1.26 4.65
N VAL A 40 -9.14 2.57 4.46
CA VAL A 40 -8.01 3.50 4.41
C VAL A 40 -8.10 4.46 5.60
N PHE A 41 -7.06 4.47 6.44
CA PHE A 41 -6.99 5.37 7.59
C PHE A 41 -6.14 6.59 7.24
N THR A 42 -6.81 7.74 7.13
CA THR A 42 -6.21 9.05 6.94
C THR A 42 -5.98 9.74 8.28
N ARG A 43 -5.03 10.68 8.32
CA ARG A 43 -4.88 11.60 9.46
C ARG A 43 -5.64 12.90 9.18
N ALA A 44 -5.69 13.78 10.17
CA ALA A 44 -6.28 15.12 10.06
C ALA A 44 -5.74 15.98 8.89
N ASN A 45 -4.55 15.67 8.36
CA ASN A 45 -3.98 16.34 7.19
C ASN A 45 -4.41 15.72 5.85
N GLY A 46 -5.40 14.82 5.84
CA GLY A 46 -5.90 14.14 4.63
C GLY A 46 -4.99 13.04 4.08
N LEU A 47 -3.78 12.88 4.62
CA LEU A 47 -2.83 11.88 4.13
C LEU A 47 -3.13 10.50 4.72
N ALA A 48 -3.31 9.53 3.82
CA ALA A 48 -3.39 8.13 4.17
C ALA A 48 -2.05 7.69 4.79
N ARG A 49 -2.08 6.99 5.93
CA ARG A 49 -0.87 6.45 6.59
C ARG A 49 -0.87 4.94 6.71
N SER A 50 -2.04 4.37 6.90
CA SER A 50 -2.23 2.94 7.10
C SER A 50 -3.55 2.50 6.48
N VAL A 51 -3.63 1.22 6.13
CA VAL A 51 -4.84 0.62 5.59
C VAL A 51 -5.10 -0.70 6.31
N ASN A 52 -6.35 -1.14 6.31
CA ASN A 52 -6.71 -2.50 6.66
C ASN A 52 -6.68 -3.35 5.38
N VAL A 53 -5.87 -4.40 5.35
CA VAL A 53 -5.75 -5.29 4.18
C VAL A 53 -6.30 -6.67 4.54
N LYS A 54 -7.12 -7.23 3.66
CA LYS A 54 -7.51 -8.65 3.70
C LYS A 54 -6.54 -9.46 2.84
N THR A 55 -5.86 -10.41 3.47
CA THR A 55 -5.07 -11.46 2.81
C THR A 55 -5.78 -12.81 2.96
N SER A 56 -5.22 -13.86 2.35
CA SER A 56 -5.70 -15.24 2.51
C SER A 56 -5.68 -15.71 3.97
N THR A 57 -4.74 -15.22 4.78
CA THR A 57 -4.54 -15.61 6.17
C THR A 57 -5.38 -14.81 7.17
N GLY A 58 -5.94 -13.67 6.79
CA GLY A 58 -6.67 -12.81 7.71
C GLY A 58 -6.73 -11.37 7.27
N SER A 59 -7.21 -10.49 8.14
CA SER A 59 -7.20 -9.05 7.92
C SER A 59 -6.32 -8.36 8.96
N PHE A 60 -5.45 -7.46 8.52
CA PHE A 60 -4.55 -6.76 9.43
C PHE A 60 -4.21 -5.36 8.92
N ARG A 61 -3.85 -4.49 9.87
CA ARG A 61 -3.46 -3.11 9.58
C ARG A 61 -1.99 -3.03 9.15
N ARG A 62 -1.71 -2.30 8.06
CA ARG A 62 -0.34 -2.02 7.59
C ARG A 62 -0.15 -0.58 7.21
N SER A 63 1.10 -0.14 7.35
CA SER A 63 1.58 1.13 6.79
C SER A 63 1.54 1.07 5.28
N ILE A 64 1.17 2.18 4.64
CA ILE A 64 1.16 2.29 3.17
C ILE A 64 2.56 2.11 2.59
N ARG A 65 3.61 2.45 3.34
CA ARG A 65 5.00 2.23 2.92
C ARG A 65 5.36 0.75 2.73
N SER A 66 4.56 -0.15 3.29
CA SER A 66 4.74 -1.59 3.17
C SER A 66 3.84 -2.19 2.09
N LEU A 67 3.18 -1.36 1.28
CA LEU A 67 2.29 -1.80 0.22
C LEU A 67 2.86 -1.45 -1.15
N VAL A 68 2.59 -2.31 -2.12
CA VAL A 68 2.80 -2.02 -3.53
C VAL A 68 1.48 -2.27 -4.26
N LEU A 69 0.97 -1.24 -4.91
CA LEU A 69 -0.24 -1.33 -5.75
C LEU A 69 0.03 -2.24 -6.95
N LEU A 70 -0.87 -3.20 -7.17
CA LEU A 70 -0.88 -4.04 -8.37
C LEU A 70 -2.01 -3.62 -9.31
N GLU A 71 -3.24 -3.57 -8.79
CA GLU A 71 -4.43 -3.21 -9.56
C GLU A 71 -5.25 -2.20 -8.76
N SER A 72 -5.65 -1.12 -9.42
CA SER A 72 -6.56 -0.13 -8.85
C SER A 72 -7.99 -0.66 -8.86
N ALA A 73 -8.78 -0.25 -7.87
CA ALA A 73 -10.21 -0.46 -7.89
C ALA A 73 -10.83 0.25 -9.11
N THR A 74 -11.57 -0.50 -9.93
CA THR A 74 -12.41 0.02 -11.02
C THR A 74 -13.59 0.81 -10.48
#